data_AF-A0A7T8GPC1-F1
#
_entry.id   AF-A0A7T8GPC1-F1
#
_cell.length_a   1.000
_cell.length_b   1.000
_cell.length_c   1.000
_cell.angle_alpha   90.00
_cell.angle_beta   90.00
_cell.angle_gamma   90.00
#
_symmetry.space_group_name_H-M   'P 1'
#
loop_
_entity.id
_entity.type
_entity.pdbx_description
1 polymer ?
#
loop_
_entity_poly.entity_id
_entity_poly.type
_entity_poly.pdbx_seq_one_letter_code
_entity_poly.pdbx_strand_id
1 'polypeptide(L)'
;SEDGLPTIVKNFGFRFDIHTRTSKNIQADAVLTINDWFDCMNGHIVNDKNLLKCGFGRHFHDQEQALNKMKKMIQEMKIKGVTRLLPWQKGVLKSIESTFALHEDMKKLGINYIMTSRLNQDHLENFFSRIRALGGDNYHPSPSEFIQRFRILLIGKNNDVLDFDCSSAGFLTQKFVSHMDHQLEDSESTFQRENSLDIDTFD
;
A
#
# COMPACT_ATOMS: atom_id res chain seq x y z
N SER A 1 -43.76 -38.78 50.41
CA SER A 1 -43.82 -37.39 49.96
C SER A 1 -42.73 -37.19 48.93
N GLU A 2 -43.16 -37.13 47.67
CA GLU A 2 -42.56 -36.43 46.53
C GLU A 2 -41.66 -35.25 46.97
N ASP A 3 -40.52 -34.89 46.39
CA ASP A 3 -39.81 -35.31 45.19
C ASP A 3 -38.36 -34.76 45.27
N GLY A 4 -37.40 -35.49 44.69
CA GLY A 4 -36.29 -34.90 43.90
C GLY A 4 -35.04 -34.35 44.59
N LEU A 5 -34.10 -35.24 44.94
CA LEU A 5 -32.64 -34.97 44.82
C LEU A 5 -32.31 -34.68 43.34
N PRO A 6 -31.22 -33.95 42.93
CA PRO A 6 -29.87 -34.31 43.37
C PRO A 6 -28.72 -33.25 43.28
N THR A 7 -27.66 -33.56 44.02
CA THR A 7 -26.25 -33.56 43.56
C THR A 7 -25.58 -32.25 43.13
N ILE A 8 -24.76 -31.77 44.08
CA ILE A 8 -23.51 -31.04 43.89
C ILE A 8 -22.59 -31.86 42.97
N VAL A 9 -22.59 -31.56 41.66
CA VAL A 9 -21.43 -31.67 40.77
C VAL A 9 -21.69 -30.74 39.58
N LYS A 10 -20.79 -29.79 39.31
CA LYS A 10 -20.22 -29.53 37.96
C LYS A 10 -19.33 -28.28 37.94
N ASN A 11 -18.05 -28.59 37.82
CA ASN A 11 -17.08 -28.00 36.91
C ASN A 11 -16.69 -26.53 37.13
N PHE A 12 -15.41 -26.38 37.49
CA PHE A 12 -14.48 -25.37 36.97
C PHE A 12 -14.78 -25.05 35.50
N GLY A 13 -15.71 -24.14 35.29
CA GLY A 13 -16.04 -23.55 34.01
C GLY A 13 -15.41 -22.17 33.98
N PHE A 14 -14.47 -21.98 33.05
CA PHE A 14 -14.04 -20.68 32.56
C PHE A 14 -15.25 -19.78 32.30
N ARG A 15 -15.64 -19.00 33.31
CA ARG A 15 -16.61 -17.92 33.17
C ARG A 15 -15.79 -16.67 32.94
N PHE A 16 -15.44 -16.48 31.66
CA PHE A 16 -14.89 -15.22 31.18
C PHE A 16 -15.93 -14.13 31.49
N ASP A 17 -15.62 -13.34 32.51
CA ASP A 17 -16.48 -12.27 32.99
C ASP A 17 -16.43 -11.11 31.99
N ILE A 18 -17.48 -10.98 31.18
CA ILE A 18 -17.64 -9.89 30.19
C ILE A 18 -18.02 -8.56 30.90
N HIS A 19 -18.28 -8.57 32.21
CA HIS A 19 -18.85 -7.43 32.94
C HIS A 19 -17.86 -6.40 33.52
N THR A 20 -16.54 -6.55 33.33
CA THR A 20 -15.54 -5.61 33.91
C THR A 20 -14.75 -4.78 32.90
N ARG A 21 -15.03 -4.86 31.60
CA ARG A 21 -14.47 -3.91 30.61
C ARG A 21 -15.38 -2.70 30.45
N THR A 22 -15.04 -1.57 31.08
CA THR A 22 -15.68 -0.27 30.81
C THR A 22 -15.56 0.08 29.33
N SER A 23 -16.57 0.73 28.75
CA SER A 23 -16.63 1.06 27.31
C SER A 23 -15.39 1.85 26.82
N LYS A 24 -14.82 2.70 27.69
CA LYS A 24 -13.56 3.42 27.42
C LYS A 24 -12.37 2.49 27.20
N ASN A 25 -12.28 1.38 27.95
CA ASN A 25 -11.21 0.40 27.79
C ASN A 25 -11.34 -0.39 26.48
N ILE A 26 -12.56 -0.65 26.03
CA ILE A 26 -12.81 -1.34 24.74
C ILE A 26 -12.41 -0.45 23.57
N GLN A 27 -12.75 0.84 23.62
CA GLN A 27 -12.35 1.81 22.59
C GLN A 27 -10.83 1.97 22.53
N ALA A 28 -10.17 2.09 23.69
CA ALA A 28 -8.71 2.18 23.77
C ALA A 28 -8.03 0.93 23.20
N ASP A 29 -8.52 -0.27 23.54
CA ASP A 29 -8.00 -1.54 23.03
C ASP A 29 -8.14 -1.65 21.50
N ALA A 30 -9.26 -1.18 20.95
CA ALA A 30 -9.47 -1.14 19.50
C ALA A 30 -8.50 -0.16 18.81
N VAL A 31 -8.35 1.06 19.33
CA VAL A 31 -7.41 2.07 18.78
C VAL A 31 -5.98 1.55 18.80
N LEU A 32 -5.55 0.95 19.91
CA LEU A 32 -4.20 0.37 20.01
C LEU A 32 -4.00 -0.80 19.04
N THR A 33 -5.00 -1.67 18.90
CA THR A 33 -4.93 -2.78 17.93
C THR A 33 -4.78 -2.28 16.49
N ILE A 34 -5.48 -1.20 16.13
CA ILE A 34 -5.35 -0.56 14.81
C ILE A 34 -3.96 0.09 14.66
N ASN A 35 -3.49 0.81 15.68
CA ASN A 35 -2.17 1.44 15.67
C ASN A 35 -1.06 0.40 15.46
N ASP A 36 -1.06 -0.66 16.25
CA ASP A 36 -0.04 -1.71 16.24
C ASP A 36 -0.02 -2.45 14.90
N TRP A 37 -1.20 -2.69 14.32
CA TRP A 37 -1.33 -3.21 12.95
C TRP A 37 -0.74 -2.26 11.91
N PHE A 38 -1.04 -0.96 12.01
CA PHE A 38 -0.52 0.04 11.08
C PHE A 38 1.00 0.17 11.17
N ASP A 39 1.55 0.16 12.39
CA ASP A 39 2.99 0.17 12.63
C ASP A 39 3.68 -1.03 11.95
N CYS A 40 3.10 -2.23 12.06
CA CYS A 40 3.62 -3.43 11.38
C CYS A 40 3.52 -3.36 9.86
N MET A 41 2.41 -2.84 9.33
CA MET A 41 2.12 -2.80 7.91
C MET A 41 2.71 -1.57 7.19
N ASN A 42 3.39 -0.68 7.91
CA ASN A 42 4.00 0.52 7.37
C ASN A 42 5.41 0.80 7.95
N GLY A 43 6.20 -0.25 8.19
CA GLY A 43 7.56 -0.14 8.71
C GLY A 43 8.54 0.44 7.68
N HIS A 44 9.11 1.61 7.98
CA HIS A 44 10.06 2.34 7.12
C HIS A 44 11.53 2.14 7.49
N ILE A 45 11.81 1.65 8.70
CA ILE A 45 13.18 1.52 9.22
C ILE A 45 13.41 0.07 9.63
N VAL A 46 14.61 -0.46 9.37
CA VAL A 46 14.94 -1.86 9.70
C VAL A 46 14.90 -2.09 11.22
N ASN A 47 15.46 -1.15 11.98
CA ASN A 47 15.46 -1.17 13.45
C ASN A 47 14.95 0.18 13.96
N ASP A 48 13.80 0.17 14.63
CA ASP A 48 13.18 1.32 15.31
C ASP A 48 13.15 1.04 16.82
N LYS A 49 12.89 2.07 17.64
CA LYS A 49 12.64 1.90 19.08
C LYS A 49 11.34 1.14 19.33
N ASN A 50 10.35 1.34 18.46
CA ASN A 50 9.13 0.55 18.46
C ASN A 50 9.33 -0.71 17.60
N LEU A 51 9.31 -1.88 18.22
CA LEU A 51 9.53 -3.17 17.59
C LEU A 51 8.57 -3.44 16.42
N LEU A 52 7.35 -2.89 16.48
CA LEU A 52 6.34 -3.07 15.45
C LEU A 52 6.66 -2.27 14.18
N LYS A 53 7.39 -1.14 14.29
CA LYS A 53 7.80 -0.30 13.16
C LYS A 53 9.05 -0.79 12.44
N CYS A 54 9.76 -1.76 13.02
CA CYS A 54 10.90 -2.42 12.40
C CYS A 54 10.48 -3.14 11.10
N GLY A 55 11.47 -3.53 10.29
CA GLY A 55 11.23 -4.42 9.15
C GLY A 55 10.47 -5.69 9.60
N PHE A 56 9.43 -6.06 8.88
CA PHE A 56 8.61 -7.23 9.20
C PHE A 56 9.46 -8.49 9.13
N GLY A 57 9.51 -9.26 10.22
CA GLY A 57 10.40 -10.41 10.41
C GLY A 57 11.53 -10.19 11.42
N ARG A 58 11.85 -8.94 11.78
CA ARG A 58 12.91 -8.62 12.77
C ARG A 58 12.51 -8.99 14.19
N HIS A 59 11.27 -8.66 14.55
CA HIS A 59 10.65 -8.99 15.83
C HIS A 59 9.40 -9.81 15.56
N PHE A 60 9.58 -10.94 14.87
CA PHE A 60 8.48 -11.71 14.27
C PHE A 60 7.41 -12.09 15.29
N HIS A 61 7.79 -12.46 16.52
CA HIS A 61 6.82 -12.84 17.55
C HIS A 61 5.87 -11.68 17.92
N ASP A 62 6.42 -10.51 18.22
CA ASP A 62 5.62 -9.32 18.59
C ASP A 62 4.76 -8.83 17.41
N GLN A 63 5.36 -8.83 16.21
CA GLN A 63 4.69 -8.44 14.97
C GLN A 63 3.55 -9.41 14.63
N GLU A 64 3.78 -10.73 14.73
CA GLU A 64 2.78 -11.76 14.51
C GLU A 64 1.61 -11.62 15.50
N GLN A 65 1.90 -11.36 16.77
CA GLN A 65 0.88 -11.15 17.79
C GLN A 65 0.00 -9.95 17.47
N ALA A 66 0.59 -8.81 17.08
CA ALA A 66 -0.14 -7.60 16.68
C ALA A 66 -1.04 -7.86 15.46
N LEU A 67 -0.51 -8.50 14.41
CA LEU A 67 -1.28 -8.83 13.20
C LEU A 67 -2.41 -9.83 13.48
N ASN A 68 -2.18 -10.86 14.31
CA ASN A 68 -3.21 -11.81 14.69
C ASN A 68 -4.31 -11.17 15.56
N LYS A 69 -3.96 -10.21 16.42
CA LYS A 69 -4.95 -9.43 17.18
C LYS A 69 -5.86 -8.62 16.26
N MET A 70 -5.28 -7.96 15.25
CA MET A 70 -6.05 -7.27 14.21
C MET A 70 -6.94 -8.22 13.40
N LYS A 71 -6.39 -9.37 12.97
CA LYS A 71 -7.14 -10.40 12.24
C LYS A 71 -8.39 -10.82 13.01
N LYS A 72 -8.23 -11.13 14.29
CA LYS A 72 -9.32 -11.50 15.19
C LYS A 72 -10.35 -10.38 15.32
N MET A 73 -9.91 -9.14 15.56
CA MET A 73 -10.79 -7.98 15.68
C MET A 73 -11.65 -7.78 14.42
N ILE A 74 -11.07 -7.92 13.22
CA ILE A 74 -11.81 -7.78 11.96
C ILE A 74 -12.78 -8.94 11.72
N GLN A 75 -12.40 -10.18 12.06
CA GLN A 75 -13.27 -11.35 11.92
C GLN A 75 -14.49 -11.29 12.86
N GLU A 76 -14.31 -10.75 14.06
CA GLU A 76 -15.39 -10.61 15.06
C GLU A 76 -16.24 -9.35 14.84
N MET A 77 -15.77 -8.41 14.02
CA MET A 77 -16.46 -7.15 13.74
C MET A 77 -17.76 -7.35 12.97
N LYS A 78 -18.88 -7.07 13.63
CA LYS A 78 -20.23 -7.06 13.03
C LYS A 78 -20.63 -5.64 12.65
N ILE A 79 -21.06 -5.47 11.40
CA ILE A 79 -21.57 -4.19 10.90
C ILE A 79 -23.09 -4.29 10.80
N LYS A 80 -23.80 -3.32 11.40
CA LYS A 80 -25.27 -3.33 11.46
C LYS A 80 -25.85 -3.40 10.05
N GLY A 81 -26.76 -4.35 9.83
CA GLY A 81 -27.43 -4.54 8.54
C GLY A 81 -26.58 -5.25 7.48
N VAL A 82 -25.37 -5.68 7.82
CA VAL A 82 -24.46 -6.38 6.89
C VAL A 82 -24.16 -7.78 7.43
N THR A 83 -24.47 -8.80 6.63
CA THR A 83 -24.27 -10.22 6.99
C THR A 83 -22.94 -10.79 6.49
N ARG A 84 -22.33 -10.14 5.50
CA ARG A 84 -21.06 -10.56 4.86
C ARG A 84 -19.95 -9.58 5.17
N LEU A 85 -18.70 -10.04 5.20
CA LEU A 85 -17.56 -9.13 5.30
C LEU A 85 -17.55 -8.12 4.16
N LEU A 86 -17.40 -6.84 4.49
CA LEU A 86 -17.22 -5.76 3.51
C LEU A 86 -15.87 -5.91 2.78
N PRO A 87 -15.74 -5.34 1.58
CA PRO A 87 -14.50 -5.41 0.80
C PRO A 87 -13.26 -4.97 1.58
N TRP A 88 -13.35 -3.90 2.38
CA TRP A 88 -12.23 -3.43 3.19
C TRP A 88 -11.84 -4.41 4.31
N GLN A 89 -12.81 -5.08 4.95
CA GLN A 89 -12.53 -6.11 5.96
C GLN A 89 -11.77 -7.27 5.34
N LYS A 90 -12.21 -7.73 4.16
CA LYS A 90 -11.50 -8.75 3.37
C LYS A 90 -10.11 -8.27 2.97
N GLY A 91 -9.98 -7.00 2.58
CA GLY A 91 -8.71 -6.37 2.25
C GLY A 91 -7.71 -6.45 3.40
N VAL A 92 -8.11 -6.03 4.61
CA VAL A 92 -7.23 -6.12 5.79
C VAL A 92 -6.79 -7.56 6.07
N LEU A 93 -7.73 -8.51 6.08
CA LEU A 93 -7.42 -9.92 6.31
C LEU A 93 -6.44 -10.46 5.25
N LYS A 94 -6.69 -10.13 3.98
CA LYS A 94 -5.86 -10.61 2.88
C LYS A 94 -4.47 -9.97 2.90
N SER A 95 -4.35 -8.69 3.23
CA SER A 95 -3.06 -8.00 3.35
C SER A 95 -2.19 -8.59 4.47
N ILE A 96 -2.80 -8.96 5.60
CA ILE A 96 -2.10 -9.66 6.69
C ILE A 96 -1.60 -11.02 6.20
N GLU A 97 -2.48 -11.82 5.61
CA GLU A 97 -2.13 -13.16 5.10
C GLU A 97 -1.06 -13.11 4.01
N SER A 98 -1.14 -12.15 3.08
CA SER A 98 -0.14 -12.00 2.03
C SER A 98 1.21 -11.55 2.59
N THR A 99 1.24 -10.75 3.65
CA THR A 99 2.49 -10.30 4.28
C THR A 99 3.22 -11.46 4.95
N PHE A 100 2.49 -12.34 5.66
CA PHE A 100 3.06 -13.57 6.20
C PHE A 100 3.58 -14.50 5.09
N ALA A 101 2.78 -14.74 4.06
CA ALA A 101 3.18 -15.60 2.94
C ALA A 101 4.44 -15.05 2.23
N LEU A 102 4.45 -13.75 1.95
CA LEU A 102 5.59 -13.06 1.34
C LEU A 102 6.84 -13.17 2.21
N HIS A 103 6.73 -13.01 3.53
CA HIS A 103 7.86 -13.16 4.45
C HIS A 103 8.44 -14.57 4.43
N GLU A 104 7.61 -15.60 4.43
CA GLU A 104 8.06 -16.98 4.32
C GLU A 104 8.75 -17.26 2.97
N ASP A 105 8.23 -16.71 1.87
CA ASP A 105 8.88 -16.83 0.56
C ASP A 105 10.22 -16.07 0.51
N MET A 106 10.30 -14.89 1.10
CA MET A 106 11.53 -14.11 1.19
C MET A 106 12.58 -14.80 2.07
N LYS A 107 12.18 -15.44 3.17
CA LYS A 107 13.07 -16.23 4.03
C LYS A 107 13.73 -17.38 3.28
N LYS A 108 13.01 -18.06 2.38
CA LYS A 108 13.58 -19.13 1.52
C LYS A 108 14.69 -18.59 0.60
N LEU A 109 14.66 -17.30 0.28
CA LEU A 109 15.67 -16.60 -0.51
C LEU A 109 16.81 -15.99 0.33
N GLY A 110 16.82 -16.22 1.65
CA GLY A 110 17.81 -15.65 2.56
C GLY A 110 17.53 -14.21 3.00
N ILE A 111 16.34 -13.67 2.67
CA ILE A 111 15.91 -12.33 3.07
C ILE A 111 15.13 -12.44 4.39
N ASN A 112 15.72 -11.93 5.47
CA ASN A 112 15.19 -12.13 6.82
C ASN A 112 14.08 -11.14 7.22
N TYR A 113 13.90 -10.05 6.48
CA TYR A 113 12.90 -9.04 6.79
C TYR A 113 12.36 -8.33 5.53
N ILE A 114 11.18 -7.74 5.66
CA ILE A 114 10.53 -6.95 4.60
C ILE A 114 10.22 -5.54 5.10
N MET A 115 10.50 -4.54 4.27
CA MET A 115 10.07 -3.16 4.52
C MET A 115 8.62 -3.00 4.06
N THR A 116 7.67 -3.11 4.99
CA THR A 116 6.23 -3.12 4.66
C THR A 116 5.75 -1.80 4.09
N SER A 117 6.44 -0.69 4.37
CA SER A 117 6.19 0.60 3.70
C SER A 117 6.40 0.56 2.18
N ARG A 118 7.11 -0.44 1.64
CA ARG A 118 7.32 -0.61 0.20
C ARG A 118 6.24 -1.46 -0.47
N LEU A 119 5.31 -2.03 0.31
CA LEU A 119 4.21 -2.84 -0.19
C LEU A 119 2.93 -2.01 -0.42
N ASN A 120 2.92 -0.75 0.01
CA ASN A 120 1.78 0.15 -0.13
C ASN A 120 1.85 0.97 -1.44
N GLN A 121 0.80 1.75 -1.72
CA GLN A 121 0.71 2.57 -2.93
C GLN A 121 1.27 3.99 -2.75
N ASP A 122 1.79 4.36 -1.57
CA ASP A 122 2.21 5.72 -1.25
C ASP A 122 3.30 6.22 -2.22
N HIS A 123 4.21 5.34 -2.66
CA HIS A 123 5.22 5.70 -3.63
C HIS A 123 4.62 6.14 -4.98
N LEU A 124 3.53 5.51 -5.39
CA LEU A 124 2.80 5.85 -6.60
C LEU A 124 2.00 7.15 -6.41
N GLU A 125 1.36 7.34 -5.26
CA GLU A 125 0.65 8.58 -4.93
C GLU A 125 1.60 9.79 -4.85
N ASN A 126 2.78 9.59 -4.26
CA ASN A 126 3.85 10.58 -4.23
C ASN A 126 4.33 10.92 -5.64
N PHE A 127 4.45 9.92 -6.52
CA PHE A 127 4.77 10.14 -7.94
C PHE A 127 3.70 10.99 -8.64
N PHE A 128 2.41 10.66 -8.48
CA PHE A 128 1.32 11.46 -9.06
C PHE A 128 1.25 12.87 -8.49
N SER A 129 1.64 13.07 -7.23
CA SER A 129 1.71 14.39 -6.63
C SER A 129 2.81 15.25 -7.28
N ARG A 130 3.97 14.66 -7.61
CA ARG A 130 5.02 15.35 -8.38
C ARG A 130 4.57 15.73 -9.78
N ILE A 131 3.86 14.84 -10.47
CA ILE A 131 3.31 15.12 -11.80
C ILE A 131 2.32 16.30 -11.74
N ARG A 132 1.44 16.33 -10.73
CA ARG A 132 0.50 17.46 -10.56
C ARG A 132 1.22 18.76 -10.22
N ALA A 133 2.24 18.70 -9.35
CA ALA A 133 3.03 19.87 -8.96
C ALA A 133 3.76 20.54 -10.15
N LEU A 134 4.20 19.78 -11.15
CA LEU A 134 4.79 20.33 -12.38
C LEU A 134 3.82 21.19 -13.20
N GLY A 135 2.52 21.08 -12.98
CA GLY A 135 1.50 21.87 -13.68
C GLY A 135 1.19 23.23 -13.07
N GLY A 136 1.82 23.60 -11.95
CA GLY A 136 1.44 24.78 -11.17
C GLY A 136 -0.04 24.69 -10.77
N ASP A 137 -0.85 25.61 -11.28
CA ASP A 137 -2.30 25.65 -11.01
C ASP A 137 -3.10 24.57 -11.77
N ASN A 138 -2.51 23.88 -12.77
CA ASN A 138 -3.17 22.78 -13.47
C ASN A 138 -2.97 21.43 -12.75
N TYR A 139 -3.81 21.18 -11.74
CA TYR A 139 -3.83 19.94 -10.95
C TYR A 139 -4.49 18.73 -11.63
N HIS A 140 -5.17 18.93 -12.77
CA HIS A 140 -5.84 17.87 -13.53
C HIS A 140 -5.28 17.81 -14.96
N PRO A 141 -4.06 17.29 -15.15
CA PRO A 141 -3.48 17.19 -16.48
C PRO A 141 -4.34 16.29 -17.39
N SER A 142 -4.47 16.71 -18.64
CA SER A 142 -4.88 15.84 -19.74
C SER A 142 -3.84 14.72 -19.96
N PRO A 143 -4.20 13.63 -20.67
CA PRO A 143 -3.26 12.53 -20.92
C PRO A 143 -1.95 12.97 -21.61
N SER A 144 -2.00 13.91 -22.55
CA SER A 144 -0.81 14.46 -23.22
C SER A 144 0.08 15.25 -22.25
N GLU A 145 -0.52 16.11 -21.41
CA GLU A 145 0.21 16.85 -20.38
C GLU A 145 0.84 15.91 -19.34
N PHE A 146 0.15 14.83 -18.96
CA PHE A 146 0.71 13.81 -18.09
C PHE A 146 1.98 13.20 -18.69
N ILE A 147 1.94 12.81 -19.97
CA ILE A 147 3.09 12.22 -20.68
C ILE A 147 4.25 13.21 -20.73
N GLN A 148 3.98 14.48 -21.06
CA GLN A 148 5.00 15.53 -21.10
C GLN A 148 5.65 15.74 -19.72
N ARG A 149 4.84 15.87 -18.66
CA ARG A 149 5.32 16.02 -17.28
C ARG A 149 6.09 14.78 -16.80
N PHE A 150 5.66 13.59 -17.20
CA PHE A 150 6.37 12.36 -16.89
C PHE A 150 7.74 12.29 -17.57
N ARG A 151 7.84 12.67 -18.85
CA ARG A 151 9.13 12.79 -19.57
C ARG A 151 10.07 13.77 -18.87
N ILE A 152 9.57 14.91 -18.41
CA ILE A 152 10.35 15.89 -17.64
C ILE A 152 10.92 15.26 -16.36
N LEU A 153 10.10 14.52 -15.60
CA LEU A 153 10.58 13.82 -14.39
C LEU A 153 11.64 12.75 -14.69
N LEU A 154 11.49 12.01 -15.79
CA LEU A 154 12.46 10.98 -16.19
C LEU A 154 13.83 11.60 -16.54
N ILE A 155 13.84 12.71 -17.27
CA ILE A 155 15.08 13.41 -17.65
C ILE A 155 15.72 14.06 -16.43
N GLY A 156 14.93 14.71 -15.57
CA GLY A 156 15.44 15.39 -14.38
C GLY A 156 16.06 14.44 -13.35
N LYS A 157 15.58 13.20 -13.24
CA LYS A 157 16.08 12.23 -12.24
C LYS A 157 17.41 11.57 -12.61
N ASN A 158 17.76 11.51 -13.90
CA ASN A 158 18.96 10.82 -14.39
C ASN A 158 20.17 11.75 -14.54
N ASN A 159 20.05 13.02 -14.16
CA ASN A 159 21.12 14.00 -14.25
C ASN A 159 21.40 14.59 -12.86
N ASP A 160 22.57 14.34 -12.28
CA ASP A 160 23.11 15.03 -11.09
C ASP A 160 23.36 16.55 -11.32
N VAL A 161 22.69 17.17 -12.31
CA VAL A 161 23.09 18.45 -12.91
C VAL A 161 22.01 19.54 -12.79
N LEU A 162 20.78 19.24 -12.37
CA LEU A 162 19.73 20.26 -12.33
C LEU A 162 19.01 20.31 -10.98
N ASP A 163 19.53 21.16 -10.09
CA ASP A 163 18.76 21.76 -9.00
C ASP A 163 17.60 22.54 -9.60
N PHE A 164 16.43 21.88 -9.68
CA PHE A 164 15.22 22.48 -10.21
C PHE A 164 14.60 23.41 -9.16
N ASP A 165 14.93 24.70 -9.28
CA ASP A 165 14.21 25.76 -8.60
C ASP A 165 12.90 26.08 -9.36
N CYS A 166 11.82 26.28 -8.61
CA CYS A 166 10.42 26.34 -9.08
C CYS A 166 10.17 27.43 -10.16
N SER A 167 11.05 28.44 -10.22
CA SER A 167 10.88 29.63 -11.06
C SER A 167 11.33 29.46 -12.52
N SER A 168 12.14 28.45 -12.84
CA SER A 168 12.74 28.29 -14.18
C SER A 168 12.13 27.17 -15.02
N ALA A 169 11.21 26.40 -14.44
CA ALA A 169 10.60 25.23 -15.09
C ALA A 169 9.76 25.60 -16.33
N GLY A 170 9.13 26.77 -16.36
CA GLY A 170 8.24 27.17 -17.47
C GLY A 170 8.96 27.44 -18.80
N PHE A 171 10.20 27.92 -18.77
CA PHE A 171 10.90 28.34 -20.00
C PHE A 171 11.62 27.19 -20.71
N LEU A 172 12.23 26.27 -19.95
CA LEU A 172 12.94 25.13 -20.52
C LEU A 172 11.98 24.06 -21.03
N THR A 173 10.83 23.89 -20.38
CA THR A 173 9.80 22.94 -20.81
C THR A 173 9.25 23.28 -22.20
N GLN A 174 9.04 24.57 -22.51
CA GLN A 174 8.48 24.96 -23.81
C GLN A 174 9.45 24.70 -24.98
N LYS A 175 10.75 24.98 -24.79
CA LYS A 175 11.79 24.78 -25.81
C LYS A 175 12.14 23.29 -26.02
N PHE A 176 12.00 22.47 -24.96
CA PHE A 176 12.21 21.02 -25.04
C PHE A 176 11.00 20.27 -25.58
N VAL A 177 9.78 20.65 -25.21
CA VAL A 177 8.55 20.05 -25.78
C VAL A 177 8.52 20.26 -27.29
N SER A 178 8.87 21.44 -27.78
CA SER A 178 9.00 21.69 -29.24
C SER A 178 10.06 20.82 -29.93
N HIS A 179 11.11 20.40 -29.21
CA HIS A 179 12.13 19.52 -29.78
C HIS A 179 11.71 18.05 -29.77
N MET A 180 10.95 17.62 -28.76
CA MET A 180 10.40 16.26 -28.69
C MET A 180 9.22 16.03 -29.63
N ASP A 181 8.37 17.04 -29.85
CA ASP A 181 7.28 16.95 -30.84
C ASP A 181 7.84 16.77 -32.25
N HIS A 182 8.93 17.47 -32.58
CA HIS A 182 9.66 17.27 -33.85
C HIS A 182 10.20 15.84 -34.02
N GLN A 183 10.72 15.24 -32.94
CA GLN A 183 11.27 13.87 -32.95
C GLN A 183 10.16 12.79 -33.05
N LEU A 184 8.95 13.09 -32.59
CA LEU A 184 7.81 12.17 -32.68
C LEU A 184 7.19 12.17 -34.08
N GLU A 185 7.07 13.33 -34.73
CA GLU A 185 6.64 13.43 -36.14
C GLU A 185 7.60 12.68 -37.08
N ASP A 186 8.91 12.77 -36.83
CA ASP A 186 9.91 12.03 -37.60
C ASP A 186 9.77 10.50 -37.41
N SER A 187 9.45 10.04 -36.19
CA SER A 187 9.24 8.62 -35.90
C SER A 187 7.94 8.04 -36.49
N GLU A 188 6.84 8.81 -36.51
CA GLU A 188 5.59 8.41 -37.15
C GLU A 188 5.72 8.37 -38.68
N SER A 189 6.50 9.29 -39.27
CA SER A 189 6.79 9.27 -40.71
C SER A 189 7.63 8.07 -41.14
N THR A 190 8.51 7.59 -40.26
CA THR A 190 9.36 6.42 -40.49
C THR A 190 8.56 5.12 -40.39
N PHE A 191 7.63 5.04 -39.42
CA PHE A 191 6.73 3.91 -39.24
C PHE A 191 5.68 3.77 -40.37
N GLN A 192 5.22 4.88 -40.96
CA GLN A 192 4.34 4.87 -42.14
C GLN A 192 5.08 4.45 -43.42
N ARG A 193 6.38 4.78 -43.56
CA ARG A 193 7.21 4.36 -44.70
C ARG A 193 7.55 2.87 -44.68
N GLU A 194 7.82 2.29 -43.51
CA GLU A 194 8.10 0.85 -43.39
C GLU A 194 6.87 -0.01 -43.71
N ASN A 195 5.66 0.42 -43.34
CA ASN A 195 4.43 -0.31 -43.66
C ASN A 195 3.93 -0.14 -45.12
N SER A 196 4.51 0.78 -45.90
CA SER A 196 4.16 0.93 -47.33
C SER A 196 5.00 0.04 -48.25
N LEU A 197 6.06 -0.60 -47.74
CA LEU A 197 7.00 -1.39 -48.54
C LEU A 197 6.67 -2.89 -48.63
N ASP A 198 5.61 -3.36 -47.97
CA ASP A 198 5.27 -4.80 -47.85
C ASP A 198 3.97 -5.23 -48.58
N ILE A 199 3.48 -4.48 -49.58
CA ILE A 199 2.24 -4.86 -50.31
C ILE A 199 2.47 -5.47 -51.71
N ASP A 200 3.68 -5.45 -52.25
CA ASP A 200 3.95 -6.02 -53.59
C ASP A 200 5.00 -7.13 -53.56
N THR A 201 4.67 -8.30 -52.99
CA THR A 201 5.23 -9.58 -53.45
C THR A 201 4.49 -10.73 -52.79
N PHE A 202 3.50 -11.30 -53.48
CA PHE A 202 3.18 -12.74 -53.48
C PHE A 202 2.12 -12.95 -54.57
N ASP A 203 2.57 -13.41 -55.74
CA ASP A 203 1.76 -14.21 -56.67
C ASP A 203 1.38 -15.54 -56.01
#